data_AF-A0A8H2XK53-F1
#
_entry.id   AF-A0A8H2XK53-F1
#
_cell.length_a   1.000
_cell.length_b   1.000
_cell.length_c   1.000
_cell.angle_alpha   90.00
_cell.angle_beta   90.00
_cell.angle_gamma   90.00
#
_symmetry.space_group_name_H-M   'P 1'
#
loop_
_entity.id
_entity.type
_entity.pdbx_description
1 polymer ?
#
loop_
_entity_poly.entity_id
_entity_poly.type
_entity_poly.pdbx_seq_one_letter_code
_entity_poly.pdbx_strand_id
1 'polypeptide(L)'
;MSASVELHRMGYRRWMQVISVKTKEDWSVIQDNIQLVREIHCFDGVLLDPKHQNILSKIPRLYAATIDAHSDVWHDAHNRFAYRDVLSTLPPSLKRLEIQHAHGPDIKIISLVKRDCPKLEELILGRCTMFNRSPACDFWVSFPHDHDAYMSITGTDSYAYSLANELAPLKHLRSLRVGLYFVPSNIVLAHRLYHRRGLPAPETIHWQSAIPLAELPANPMPQELPPNIDLATTSQLVSLLHRCDEESNTEFKCMWCFETTDTAGKEAEKSASSILHECVPTLLSIEWMGWLTPWHLGTNSYRFSS
;
A
#
# COMPACT_ATOMS: atom_id res chain seq x y z
N MET A 1 33.12 30.08 -16.58
CA MET A 1 32.48 29.62 -17.83
C MET A 1 31.01 29.41 -17.55
N SER A 2 30.13 30.24 -18.11
CA SER A 2 28.68 30.05 -18.07
C SER A 2 28.26 29.08 -19.17
N ALA A 3 27.28 28.20 -18.91
CA ALA A 3 26.76 27.31 -19.94
C ALA A 3 26.00 28.10 -21.02
N SER A 4 26.01 27.58 -22.26
CA SER A 4 25.32 28.21 -23.38
C SER A 4 23.79 28.15 -23.20
N VAL A 5 23.07 29.01 -23.94
CA VAL A 5 21.60 29.04 -23.93
C VAL A 5 21.00 27.70 -24.36
N GLU A 6 21.62 27.01 -25.32
CA GLU A 6 21.21 25.70 -25.79
C GLU A 6 21.33 24.63 -24.70
N LEU A 7 22.45 24.64 -23.97
CA LEU A 7 22.67 23.74 -22.83
C LEU A 7 21.65 23.98 -21.73
N HIS A 8 21.34 25.25 -21.41
CA HIS A 8 20.26 25.58 -20.46
C HIS A 8 18.89 25.08 -20.95
N ARG A 9 18.55 25.25 -22.23
CA ARG A 9 17.28 24.75 -22.78
C ARG A 9 17.18 23.22 -22.74
N MET A 10 18.27 22.51 -23.02
CA MET A 10 18.31 21.05 -22.90
C MET A 10 18.13 20.60 -21.45
N GLY A 11 18.87 21.24 -20.52
CA GLY A 11 18.76 20.97 -19.09
C GLY A 11 17.35 21.19 -18.57
N TYR A 12 16.74 22.33 -18.92
CA TYR A 12 15.36 22.65 -18.56
C TYR A 12 14.36 21.62 -19.09
N ARG A 13 14.47 21.23 -20.37
CA ARG A 13 13.59 20.21 -20.96
C ARG A 13 13.71 18.87 -20.26
N ARG A 14 14.92 18.46 -19.89
CA ARG A 14 15.16 17.20 -19.18
C ARG A 14 14.63 17.27 -17.75
N TRP A 15 14.80 18.40 -17.08
CA TRP A 15 14.25 18.64 -15.74
C TRP A 15 12.73 18.56 -15.73
N MET A 16 12.05 19.16 -16.72
CA MET A 16 10.59 19.13 -16.85
C MET A 16 10.01 17.76 -17.25
N GLN A 17 10.82 16.74 -17.51
CA GLN A 17 10.30 15.40 -17.84
C GLN A 17 9.80 14.64 -16.62
N VAL A 18 10.34 14.92 -15.43
CA VAL A 18 10.00 14.24 -14.18
C VAL A 18 9.66 15.29 -13.15
N ILE A 19 8.39 15.35 -12.73
CA ILE A 19 7.90 16.41 -11.84
C ILE A 19 7.21 15.81 -10.63
N SER A 20 7.41 16.44 -9.47
CA SER A 20 6.63 16.19 -8.26
C SER A 20 5.65 17.34 -8.04
N VAL A 21 4.38 17.02 -7.83
CA VAL A 21 3.31 17.95 -7.48
C VAL A 21 3.09 17.86 -5.99
N LYS A 22 3.59 18.84 -5.25
CA LYS A 22 3.53 18.88 -3.79
C LYS A 22 2.36 19.72 -3.30
N THR A 23 1.98 20.74 -4.07
CA THR A 23 0.84 21.60 -3.75
C THR A 23 -0.04 21.80 -4.98
N LYS A 24 -1.23 22.39 -4.79
CA LYS A 24 -2.17 22.63 -5.90
C LYS A 24 -1.66 23.68 -6.88
N GLU A 25 -0.80 24.58 -6.41
CA GLU A 25 -0.23 25.68 -7.19
C GLU A 25 0.78 25.18 -8.24
N ASP A 26 1.45 24.04 -7.97
CA ASP A 26 2.41 23.41 -8.89
C ASP A 26 1.78 23.06 -10.24
N TRP A 27 0.46 22.83 -10.28
CA TRP A 27 -0.26 22.54 -11.51
C TRP A 27 -0.17 23.66 -12.55
N SER A 28 -0.03 24.91 -12.14
CA SER A 28 0.13 26.05 -13.05
C SER A 28 1.43 25.96 -13.85
N VAL A 29 2.55 25.66 -13.16
CA VAL A 29 3.88 25.47 -13.76
C VAL A 29 3.87 24.29 -14.74
N ILE A 30 3.16 23.22 -14.38
CA ILE A 30 3.03 22.01 -15.22
C ILE A 30 2.23 22.31 -16.48
N GLN A 31 1.14 23.08 -16.39
CA GLN A 31 0.32 23.44 -17.54
C GLN A 31 1.12 24.20 -18.59
N ASP A 32 1.97 25.13 -18.17
CA ASP A 32 2.85 25.90 -19.07
C ASP A 32 3.88 25.02 -19.82
N ASN A 33 4.15 23.83 -19.29
CA ASN A 33 5.21 22.93 -19.78
C ASN A 33 4.69 21.52 -20.09
N ILE A 34 3.37 21.37 -20.27
CA ILE A 34 2.67 20.08 -20.29
C ILE A 34 3.19 19.09 -21.34
N GLN A 35 3.75 19.62 -22.44
CA GLN A 35 4.31 18.83 -23.54
C GLN A 35 5.65 18.13 -23.20
N LEU A 36 6.32 18.60 -22.15
CA LEU A 36 7.63 18.11 -21.71
C LEU A 36 7.51 16.99 -20.69
N VAL A 37 6.44 16.98 -19.90
CA VAL A 37 6.22 16.01 -18.81
C VAL A 37 6.10 14.59 -19.35
N ARG A 38 6.78 13.65 -18.67
CA ARG A 38 6.78 12.21 -18.97
C ARG A 38 6.47 11.39 -17.73
N GLU A 39 6.90 11.85 -16.56
CA GLU A 39 6.67 11.18 -15.30
C GLU A 39 6.20 12.20 -14.28
N ILE A 40 5.22 11.82 -13.48
CA ILE A 40 4.64 12.70 -12.46
C ILE A 40 4.46 11.96 -11.15
N HIS A 41 4.79 12.63 -10.05
CA HIS A 41 4.54 12.16 -8.70
C HIS A 41 3.60 13.14 -8.00
N CYS A 42 2.37 12.72 -7.75
CA CYS A 42 1.34 13.54 -7.10
C CYS A 42 1.28 13.20 -5.61
N PHE A 43 1.56 14.18 -4.76
CA PHE A 43 1.43 14.04 -3.30
C PHE A 43 -0.04 14.11 -2.87
N ASP A 44 -0.32 13.67 -1.64
CA ASP A 44 -1.68 13.61 -1.11
C ASP A 44 -2.39 14.97 -1.23
N GLY A 45 -3.68 14.94 -1.55
CA GLY A 45 -4.51 16.14 -1.60
C GLY A 45 -4.45 16.97 -2.89
N VAL A 46 -3.41 16.83 -3.73
CA VAL A 46 -3.21 17.72 -4.90
C VAL A 46 -4.19 17.46 -6.05
N LEU A 47 -4.79 16.27 -6.08
CA LEU A 47 -5.78 15.83 -7.08
C LEU A 47 -7.23 15.88 -6.58
N LEU A 48 -7.48 16.31 -5.34
CA LEU A 48 -8.82 16.30 -4.76
C LEU A 48 -9.78 17.34 -5.35
N ASP A 49 -9.25 18.43 -5.90
CA ASP A 49 -10.07 19.42 -6.59
C ASP A 49 -10.62 18.76 -7.87
N PRO A 50 -11.95 18.76 -8.11
CA PRO A 50 -12.53 18.23 -9.34
C PRO A 50 -11.89 18.79 -10.63
N LYS A 51 -11.34 20.01 -10.60
CA LYS A 51 -10.61 20.62 -11.72
C LYS A 51 -9.28 19.92 -12.03
N HIS A 52 -8.69 19.24 -11.05
CA HIS A 52 -7.41 18.55 -11.15
C HIS A 52 -7.56 17.03 -11.34
N GLN A 53 -8.71 16.43 -11.01
CA GLN A 53 -8.95 14.99 -11.18
C GLN A 53 -8.77 14.47 -12.61
N ASN A 54 -8.90 15.37 -13.61
CA ASN A 54 -8.67 15.08 -15.03
C ASN A 54 -7.40 15.71 -15.59
N ILE A 55 -6.51 16.25 -14.76
CA ILE A 55 -5.34 16.97 -15.27
C ILE A 55 -4.33 16.01 -15.93
N LEU A 56 -4.21 14.78 -15.42
CA LEU A 56 -3.30 13.78 -15.96
C LEU A 56 -3.64 13.42 -17.41
N SER A 57 -4.94 13.34 -17.76
CA SER A 57 -5.36 13.04 -19.13
C SER A 57 -5.02 14.16 -20.13
N LYS A 58 -4.70 15.37 -19.64
CA LYS A 58 -4.26 16.50 -20.48
C LYS A 58 -2.76 16.45 -20.78
N ILE A 59 -1.99 15.56 -20.14
CA ILE A 59 -0.55 15.43 -20.33
C ILE A 59 -0.29 14.40 -21.44
N PRO A 60 -0.06 14.84 -22.70
CA PRO A 60 -0.20 13.96 -23.88
C PRO A 60 0.88 12.88 -24.00
N ARG A 61 1.95 13.00 -23.22
CA ARG A 61 3.12 12.13 -23.26
C ARG A 61 3.45 11.56 -21.89
N LEU A 62 2.50 11.60 -20.96
CA LEU A 62 2.68 11.03 -19.63
C LEU A 62 2.82 9.51 -19.77
N TYR A 63 3.97 9.00 -19.34
CA TYR A 63 4.36 7.60 -19.43
C TYR A 63 4.28 6.90 -18.07
N ALA A 64 4.59 7.60 -16.98
CA ALA A 64 4.49 7.08 -15.62
C ALA A 64 3.80 8.07 -14.67
N ALA A 65 3.02 7.55 -13.72
CA ALA A 65 2.40 8.33 -12.67
C ALA A 65 2.48 7.58 -11.34
N THR A 66 2.95 8.26 -10.30
CA THR A 66 2.85 7.83 -8.90
C THR A 66 1.89 8.78 -8.18
N ILE A 67 0.91 8.24 -7.48
CA ILE A 67 -0.18 9.02 -6.88
C ILE A 67 -0.38 8.57 -5.44
N ASP A 68 -0.14 9.48 -4.51
CA ASP A 68 -0.58 9.31 -3.14
C ASP A 68 -2.09 9.53 -3.06
N ALA A 69 -2.81 8.45 -2.79
CA ALA A 69 -4.27 8.38 -2.73
C ALA A 69 -4.79 8.27 -1.30
N HIS A 70 -4.00 8.64 -0.28
CA HIS A 70 -4.44 8.61 1.13
C HIS A 70 -5.74 9.38 1.38
N SER A 71 -5.96 10.47 0.65
CA SER A 71 -7.21 11.23 0.71
C SER A 71 -8.36 10.63 -0.12
N ASP A 72 -8.32 9.37 -0.55
CA ASP A 72 -9.44 8.69 -1.24
C ASP A 72 -10.62 8.35 -0.30
N VAL A 73 -10.46 8.62 0.99
CA VAL A 73 -11.51 8.64 2.01
C VAL A 73 -11.67 10.04 2.60
N TRP A 74 -12.89 10.35 3.04
CA TRP A 74 -13.22 11.60 3.71
C TRP A 74 -14.46 11.44 4.61
N HIS A 75 -14.70 12.42 5.48
CA HIS A 75 -15.90 12.49 6.30
C HIS A 75 -17.03 13.22 5.57
N ASP A 76 -18.16 12.55 5.35
CA ASP A 76 -19.37 13.14 4.78
C ASP A 76 -19.99 14.20 5.71
N ALA A 77 -21.11 14.81 5.29
CA ALA A 77 -21.82 15.82 6.08
C ALA A 77 -22.30 15.33 7.47
N HIS A 78 -22.33 14.02 7.71
CA HIS A 78 -22.71 13.39 8.97
C HIS A 78 -21.49 12.83 9.72
N ASN A 79 -20.28 13.26 9.35
CA ASN A 79 -19.01 12.81 9.90
C ASN A 79 -18.73 11.30 9.71
N ARG A 80 -19.34 10.65 8.70
CA ARG A 80 -19.10 9.24 8.39
C ARG A 80 -18.06 9.10 7.29
N PHE A 81 -17.25 8.06 7.35
CA PHE A 81 -16.33 7.76 6.26
C PHE A 81 -17.06 7.44 4.97
N ALA A 82 -16.62 8.08 3.89
CA ALA A 82 -17.05 7.85 2.53
C ALA A 82 -15.84 7.77 1.60
N TYR A 83 -15.89 6.84 0.64
CA TYR A 83 -14.92 6.81 -0.44
C TYR A 83 -15.20 7.92 -1.45
N ARG A 84 -14.16 8.50 -2.00
CA ARG A 84 -14.22 9.42 -3.14
C ARG A 84 -13.14 9.07 -4.15
N ASP A 85 -13.36 9.47 -5.39
CA ASP A 85 -12.40 9.21 -6.44
C ASP A 85 -11.31 10.31 -6.41
N VAL A 86 -10.04 9.89 -6.38
CA VAL A 86 -8.87 10.79 -6.51
C VAL A 86 -8.58 11.09 -7.99
N LEU A 87 -8.99 10.18 -8.88
CA LEU A 87 -8.80 10.26 -10.32
C LEU A 87 -10.12 9.96 -11.02
N SER A 88 -10.46 10.79 -12.00
CA SER A 88 -11.61 10.55 -12.87
C SER A 88 -11.22 9.96 -14.21
N THR A 89 -10.02 10.27 -14.71
CA THR A 89 -9.52 9.88 -16.04
C THR A 89 -7.99 9.74 -16.07
N LEU A 90 -7.47 8.83 -16.89
CA LEU A 90 -6.03 8.68 -17.15
C LEU A 90 -5.67 8.95 -18.63
N PRO A 91 -4.42 9.32 -18.95
CA PRO A 91 -3.99 9.46 -20.34
C PRO A 91 -3.69 8.10 -20.99
N PRO A 92 -4.05 7.87 -22.26
CA PRO A 92 -3.79 6.61 -22.96
C PRO A 92 -2.31 6.33 -23.23
N SER A 93 -1.44 7.33 -23.05
CA SER A 93 0.01 7.18 -23.13
C SER A 93 0.63 6.51 -21.90
N LEU A 94 -0.12 6.40 -20.79
CA LEU A 94 0.40 5.88 -19.53
C LEU A 94 0.76 4.39 -19.65
N LYS A 95 1.95 4.05 -19.19
CA LYS A 95 2.49 2.69 -19.18
C LYS A 95 2.75 2.16 -17.78
N ARG A 96 2.97 3.05 -16.81
CA ARG A 96 3.21 2.68 -15.42
C ARG A 96 2.32 3.53 -14.52
N LEU A 97 1.57 2.87 -13.64
CA LEU A 97 0.75 3.53 -12.63
C LEU A 97 1.08 2.95 -11.26
N GLU A 98 1.42 3.81 -10.32
CA GLU A 98 1.56 3.49 -8.92
C GLU A 98 0.56 4.31 -8.12
N ILE A 99 -0.27 3.61 -7.36
CA ILE A 99 -1.12 4.19 -6.33
C ILE A 99 -0.46 3.90 -4.99
N GLN A 100 -0.28 4.92 -4.16
CA GLN A 100 0.28 4.82 -2.83
C GLN A 100 -0.80 5.16 -1.80
N HIS A 101 -0.68 4.56 -0.62
CA HIS A 101 -1.47 4.91 0.56
C HIS A 101 -3.00 4.89 0.38
N ALA A 102 -3.57 4.13 -0.57
CA ALA A 102 -5.01 4.09 -0.76
C ALA A 102 -5.73 3.39 0.40
N HIS A 103 -6.93 3.88 0.75
CA HIS A 103 -7.89 3.17 1.60
C HIS A 103 -9.03 2.54 0.78
N GLY A 104 -9.30 3.09 -0.40
CA GLY A 104 -10.33 2.65 -1.32
C GLY A 104 -10.08 1.26 -1.91
N PRO A 105 -11.11 0.68 -2.54
CA PRO A 105 -11.00 -0.63 -3.16
C PRO A 105 -10.26 -0.54 -4.52
N ASP A 106 -9.29 -1.44 -4.72
CA ASP A 106 -8.43 -1.49 -5.92
C ASP A 106 -9.22 -1.57 -7.24
N ILE A 107 -10.42 -2.18 -7.18
CA ILE A 107 -11.33 -2.33 -8.32
C ILE A 107 -11.62 -1.01 -9.04
N LYS A 108 -11.67 0.11 -8.30
CA LYS A 108 -11.91 1.43 -8.89
C LYS A 108 -10.73 1.85 -9.78
N ILE A 109 -9.50 1.66 -9.30
CA ILE A 109 -8.27 1.95 -10.05
C ILE A 109 -8.15 1.01 -11.25
N ILE A 110 -8.38 -0.29 -11.06
CA ILE A 110 -8.33 -1.28 -12.15
C ILE A 110 -9.37 -0.94 -13.22
N SER A 111 -10.59 -0.54 -12.83
CA SER A 111 -11.62 -0.09 -13.78
C SER A 111 -11.21 1.15 -14.57
N LEU A 112 -10.55 2.10 -13.91
CA LEU A 112 -10.01 3.30 -14.56
C LEU A 112 -8.93 2.94 -15.59
N VAL A 113 -7.99 2.07 -15.21
CA VAL A 113 -6.91 1.58 -16.09
C VAL A 113 -7.47 0.82 -17.29
N LYS A 114 -8.46 -0.06 -17.09
CA LYS A 114 -9.12 -0.80 -18.18
C LYS A 114 -9.73 0.15 -19.22
N ARG A 115 -10.37 1.21 -18.76
CA ARG A 115 -11.07 2.17 -19.62
C ARG A 115 -10.10 3.08 -20.38
N ASP A 116 -9.10 3.61 -19.68
CA ASP A 116 -8.32 4.73 -20.19
C ASP A 116 -6.89 4.35 -20.63
N CYS A 117 -6.34 3.26 -20.10
CA CYS A 117 -4.95 2.82 -20.32
C CYS A 117 -4.84 1.33 -20.72
N PRO A 118 -5.46 0.88 -21.82
CA PRO A 118 -5.46 -0.54 -22.23
C PRO A 118 -4.05 -1.09 -22.59
N LYS A 119 -3.06 -0.22 -22.70
CA LYS A 119 -1.65 -0.55 -22.98
C LYS A 119 -0.74 -0.41 -21.76
N LEU A 120 -1.31 -0.30 -20.55
CA LEU A 120 -0.54 -0.24 -19.30
C LEU A 120 0.33 -1.51 -19.17
N GLU A 121 1.58 -1.33 -18.75
CA GLU A 121 2.58 -2.39 -18.62
C GLU A 121 2.88 -2.72 -17.15
N GLU A 122 2.74 -1.76 -16.25
CA GLU A 122 3.01 -1.91 -14.82
C GLU A 122 1.92 -1.23 -13.99
N LEU A 123 1.40 -1.98 -13.01
CA LEU A 123 0.41 -1.50 -12.04
C LEU A 123 0.89 -1.83 -10.62
N ILE A 124 0.99 -0.81 -9.79
CA ILE A 124 1.29 -0.94 -8.36
C ILE A 124 0.09 -0.42 -7.56
N LEU A 125 -0.50 -1.30 -6.76
CA LEU A 125 -1.66 -1.04 -5.92
C LEU A 125 -1.21 -1.00 -4.45
N GLY A 126 -0.66 0.14 -4.04
CA GLY A 126 -0.20 0.38 -2.68
C GLY A 126 -1.34 0.86 -1.76
N ARG A 127 -1.34 0.33 -0.54
CA ARG A 127 -2.35 0.65 0.49
C ARG A 127 -1.78 1.52 1.59
N CYS A 128 -2.63 2.29 2.26
CA CYS A 128 -2.25 2.83 3.56
C CYS A 128 -2.19 1.65 4.52
N THR A 129 -1.11 1.54 5.28
CA THR A 129 -0.94 0.49 6.28
C THR A 129 -0.35 1.09 7.55
N MET A 130 -0.41 0.34 8.63
CA MET A 130 0.23 0.72 9.88
C MET A 130 1.76 0.78 9.83
N PHE A 131 2.37 0.31 8.73
CA PHE A 131 3.82 0.29 8.53
C PHE A 131 4.33 1.50 7.74
N ASN A 132 3.50 2.07 6.86
CA ASN A 132 3.87 3.22 6.02
C ASN A 132 3.28 4.56 6.49
N ARG A 133 2.49 4.56 7.57
CA ARG A 133 1.89 5.78 8.12
C ARG A 133 2.06 5.82 9.63
N SER A 134 2.91 6.74 10.11
CA SER A 134 3.03 7.03 11.54
C SER A 134 3.08 8.55 11.75
N PRO A 135 2.22 9.14 12.58
CA PRO A 135 1.17 8.50 13.39
C PRO A 135 0.03 7.92 12.54
N ALA A 136 -0.82 7.10 13.18
CA ALA A 136 -2.02 6.53 12.54
C ALA A 136 -2.92 7.64 11.95
N CYS A 137 -3.47 7.39 10.76
CA CYS A 137 -4.47 8.28 10.19
C CYS A 137 -5.86 8.05 10.82
N ASP A 138 -6.77 9.00 10.63
CA ASP A 138 -8.11 8.98 11.24
C ASP A 138 -8.94 7.76 10.83
N PHE A 139 -8.70 7.22 9.63
CA PHE A 139 -9.30 5.98 9.16
C PHE A 139 -8.98 4.82 10.11
N TRP A 140 -7.72 4.66 10.51
CA TRP A 140 -7.30 3.57 11.40
C TRP A 140 -7.82 3.72 12.83
N VAL A 141 -8.08 4.95 13.27
CA VAL A 141 -8.73 5.21 14.56
C VAL A 141 -10.18 4.70 14.54
N SER A 142 -10.86 4.85 13.41
CA SER A 142 -12.27 4.49 13.24
C SER A 142 -12.49 3.03 12.85
N PHE A 143 -11.53 2.42 12.16
CA PHE A 143 -11.57 1.03 11.71
C PHE A 143 -10.31 0.26 12.16
N PRO A 144 -10.12 0.07 13.47
CA PRO A 144 -8.91 -0.53 14.03
C PRO A 144 -8.68 -1.99 13.59
N HIS A 145 -9.73 -2.69 13.14
CA HIS A 145 -9.68 -4.10 12.73
C HIS A 145 -9.58 -4.28 11.21
N ASP A 146 -9.69 -3.22 10.41
CA ASP A 146 -9.67 -3.34 8.94
C ASP A 146 -8.29 -3.74 8.38
N HIS A 147 -7.26 -3.77 9.22
CA HIS A 147 -5.94 -4.26 8.81
C HIS A 147 -5.97 -5.76 8.46
N ASP A 148 -6.89 -6.51 9.07
CA ASP A 148 -7.13 -7.93 8.76
C ASP A 148 -7.54 -8.12 7.29
N ALA A 149 -8.19 -7.12 6.68
CA ALA A 149 -8.55 -7.14 5.26
C ALA A 149 -7.32 -7.13 4.32
N TYR A 150 -6.16 -6.71 4.85
CA TYR A 150 -4.90 -6.62 4.10
C TYR A 150 -3.85 -7.63 4.54
N MET A 151 -4.15 -8.42 5.57
CA MET A 151 -3.27 -9.41 6.18
C MET A 151 -4.03 -10.73 6.36
N SER A 152 -3.93 -11.63 5.39
CA SER A 152 -4.57 -12.94 5.49
C SER A 152 -3.87 -13.99 4.63
N ILE A 153 -3.81 -15.21 5.14
CA ILE A 153 -3.46 -16.42 4.37
C ILE A 153 -4.70 -17.20 3.91
N THR A 154 -5.89 -16.85 4.40
CA THR A 154 -7.13 -17.54 4.05
C THR A 154 -7.79 -16.88 2.83
N GLY A 155 -8.35 -17.70 1.94
CA GLY A 155 -9.03 -17.21 0.73
C GLY A 155 -8.09 -16.68 -0.37
N THR A 156 -6.77 -16.89 -0.24
CA THR A 156 -5.73 -16.43 -1.17
C THR A 156 -6.04 -16.79 -2.64
N ASP A 157 -6.38 -18.04 -2.92
CA ASP A 157 -6.67 -18.49 -4.30
C ASP A 157 -7.93 -17.83 -4.85
N SER A 158 -8.98 -17.71 -4.03
CA SER A 158 -10.24 -17.05 -4.44
C SER A 158 -10.03 -15.56 -4.71
N TYR A 159 -9.19 -14.90 -3.92
CA TYR A 159 -8.74 -13.53 -4.16
C TYR A 159 -7.96 -13.45 -5.49
N ALA A 160 -7.01 -14.35 -5.72
CA ALA A 160 -6.20 -14.37 -6.94
C ALA A 160 -7.06 -14.55 -8.20
N TYR A 161 -8.04 -15.48 -8.19
CA TYR A 161 -8.99 -15.63 -9.30
C TYR A 161 -9.83 -14.36 -9.53
N SER A 162 -10.33 -13.76 -8.46
CA SER A 162 -11.14 -12.54 -8.54
C SER A 162 -10.32 -11.38 -9.14
N LEU A 163 -9.09 -11.18 -8.65
CA LEU A 163 -8.17 -10.18 -9.18
C LEU A 163 -7.78 -10.48 -10.64
N ALA A 164 -7.51 -11.74 -10.97
CA ALA A 164 -7.18 -12.14 -12.33
C ALA A 164 -8.31 -11.82 -13.32
N ASN A 165 -9.56 -12.09 -12.96
CA ASN A 165 -10.72 -11.75 -13.78
C ASN A 165 -10.79 -10.24 -14.05
N GLU A 166 -10.48 -9.42 -13.05
CA GLU A 166 -10.47 -7.97 -13.18
C GLU A 166 -9.33 -7.46 -14.04
N LEU A 167 -8.17 -8.12 -14.01
CA LEU A 167 -6.98 -7.75 -14.77
C LEU A 167 -6.95 -8.35 -16.19
N ALA A 168 -7.73 -9.41 -16.46
CA ALA A 168 -7.74 -10.13 -17.73
C ALA A 168 -7.89 -9.25 -18.99
N PRO A 169 -8.63 -8.11 -18.96
CA PRO A 169 -8.69 -7.20 -20.12
C PRO A 169 -7.38 -6.45 -20.41
N LEU A 170 -6.46 -6.34 -19.46
CA LEU A 170 -5.19 -5.60 -19.58
C LEU A 170 -4.11 -6.42 -20.28
N LYS A 171 -4.25 -6.63 -21.59
CA LYS A 171 -3.40 -7.51 -22.42
C LYS A 171 -1.93 -7.12 -22.54
N HIS A 172 -1.53 -5.98 -21.99
CA HIS A 172 -0.15 -5.51 -21.99
C HIS A 172 0.46 -5.46 -20.59
N LEU A 173 -0.31 -5.80 -19.55
CA LEU A 173 0.16 -5.76 -18.17
C LEU A 173 1.20 -6.87 -17.97
N ARG A 174 2.41 -6.47 -17.58
CA ARG A 174 3.58 -7.35 -17.39
C ARG A 174 4.05 -7.39 -15.94
N SER A 175 3.83 -6.31 -15.19
CA SER A 175 4.22 -6.20 -13.80
C SER A 175 3.03 -5.80 -12.94
N LEU A 176 2.82 -6.52 -11.85
CA LEU A 176 1.80 -6.22 -10.85
C LEU A 176 2.44 -6.24 -9.46
N ARG A 177 2.25 -5.18 -8.67
CA ARG A 177 2.52 -5.19 -7.24
C ARG A 177 1.23 -4.92 -6.49
N VAL A 178 0.96 -5.73 -5.46
CA VAL A 178 -0.25 -5.60 -4.63
C VAL A 178 0.15 -5.40 -3.17
N GLY A 179 -0.43 -4.37 -2.54
CA GLY A 179 -0.20 -3.96 -1.16
C GLY A 179 -0.81 -4.89 -0.10
N LEU A 180 -0.74 -6.21 -0.27
CA LEU A 180 -1.28 -7.22 0.65
C LEU A 180 -0.16 -8.08 1.25
N TYR A 181 -0.38 -8.54 2.49
CA TYR A 181 0.50 -9.45 3.20
C TYR A 181 -0.18 -10.82 3.36
N PHE A 182 0.47 -11.88 2.90
CA PHE A 182 -0.02 -13.24 3.14
C PHE A 182 0.56 -13.80 4.44
N VAL A 183 -0.01 -13.34 5.54
CA VAL A 183 0.30 -13.75 6.92
C VAL A 183 -0.97 -13.87 7.75
N PRO A 184 -0.96 -14.58 8.90
CA PRO A 184 -2.11 -14.60 9.80
C PRO A 184 -2.48 -13.19 10.26
N SER A 185 -3.78 -12.88 10.34
CA SER A 185 -4.27 -11.54 10.68
C SER A 185 -3.81 -11.08 12.08
N ASN A 186 -3.67 -12.02 13.02
CA ASN A 186 -3.21 -11.74 14.38
C ASN A 186 -1.69 -11.56 14.52
N ILE A 187 -0.89 -11.69 13.44
CA ILE A 187 0.58 -11.74 13.55
C ILE A 187 1.19 -10.46 14.13
N VAL A 188 0.59 -9.31 13.84
CA VAL A 188 1.06 -8.01 14.36
C VAL A 188 0.88 -7.95 15.87
N LEU A 189 -0.29 -8.34 16.36
CA LEU A 189 -0.59 -8.40 17.79
C LEU A 189 0.30 -9.43 18.49
N ALA A 190 0.45 -10.62 17.89
CA ALA A 190 1.33 -11.68 18.39
C ALA A 190 2.77 -11.17 18.55
N HIS A 191 3.28 -10.50 17.51
CA HIS A 191 4.63 -9.96 17.52
C HIS A 191 4.82 -8.93 18.64
N ARG A 192 3.92 -7.94 18.71
CA ARG A 192 4.09 -6.77 19.57
C ARG A 192 3.79 -7.03 21.05
N LEU A 193 2.88 -7.95 21.35
CA LEU A 193 2.47 -8.26 22.72
C LEU A 193 3.26 -9.42 23.33
N TYR A 194 3.73 -10.37 22.52
CA TYR A 194 4.33 -11.62 23.00
C TYR A 194 5.75 -11.82 22.47
N HIS A 195 5.95 -11.89 21.15
CA HIS A 195 7.23 -12.34 20.60
C HIS A 195 8.39 -11.41 20.96
N ARG A 196 8.16 -10.08 20.96
CA ARG A 196 9.17 -9.09 21.38
C ARG A 196 9.62 -9.24 22.83
N ARG A 197 8.84 -9.95 23.65
CA ARG A 197 9.12 -10.23 25.07
C ARG A 197 9.66 -11.63 25.30
N GLY A 198 9.96 -12.38 24.23
CA GLY A 198 10.43 -13.75 24.36
C GLY A 198 9.32 -14.76 24.70
N LEU A 199 8.05 -14.43 24.44
CA LEU A 199 6.90 -15.27 24.77
C LEU A 199 6.21 -15.78 23.49
N PRO A 200 5.70 -17.03 23.47
CA PRO A 200 4.81 -17.48 22.41
C PRO A 200 3.46 -16.77 22.52
N ALA A 201 2.84 -16.48 21.39
CA ALA A 201 1.48 -15.96 21.36
C ALA A 201 0.45 -17.09 21.54
N PRO A 202 -0.67 -16.84 22.25
CA PRO A 202 -1.80 -17.78 22.27
C PRO A 202 -2.50 -17.80 20.89
N GLU A 203 -3.26 -18.87 20.62
CA GLU A 203 -4.03 -19.00 19.37
C GLU A 203 -5.02 -17.85 19.17
N THR A 204 -5.70 -17.44 20.24
CA THR A 204 -6.59 -16.27 20.26
C THR A 204 -6.04 -15.20 21.18
N ILE A 205 -5.89 -13.98 20.65
CA ILE A 205 -5.39 -12.82 21.42
C ILE A 205 -6.57 -11.90 21.75
N HIS A 206 -6.97 -11.87 23.02
CA HIS A 206 -7.91 -10.89 23.55
C HIS A 206 -7.17 -9.58 23.84
N TRP A 207 -7.11 -8.69 22.85
CA TRP A 207 -6.27 -7.49 22.90
C TRP A 207 -6.64 -6.54 24.07
N GLN A 208 -7.92 -6.44 24.44
CA GLN A 208 -8.36 -5.58 25.55
C GLN A 208 -7.65 -5.93 26.86
N SER A 209 -7.42 -7.21 27.10
CA SER A 209 -6.70 -7.72 28.28
C SER A 209 -5.20 -7.85 28.02
N ALA A 210 -4.79 -8.21 26.80
CA ALA A 210 -3.38 -8.47 26.50
C ALA A 210 -2.54 -7.19 26.49
N ILE A 211 -3.08 -6.05 26.04
CA ILE A 211 -2.35 -4.78 25.99
C ILE A 211 -1.92 -4.33 27.40
N PRO A 212 -2.84 -4.18 28.39
CA PRO A 212 -2.43 -3.73 29.72
C PRO A 212 -1.50 -4.73 30.42
N LEU A 213 -1.72 -6.03 30.22
CA LEU A 213 -0.84 -7.08 30.76
C LEU A 213 0.58 -7.00 30.17
N ALA A 214 0.71 -6.59 28.91
CA ALA A 214 2.02 -6.47 28.26
C ALA A 214 2.84 -5.26 28.75
N GLU A 215 2.19 -4.26 29.34
CA GLU A 215 2.82 -3.08 29.94
C GLU A 215 3.36 -3.35 31.36
N LEU A 216 3.00 -4.48 31.97
CA LEU A 216 3.49 -4.87 33.29
C LEU A 216 4.99 -5.27 33.26
N PRO A 217 5.78 -4.92 34.30
CA PRO A 217 7.18 -5.33 34.42
C PRO A 217 7.36 -6.85 34.31
N ALA A 218 8.44 -7.25 33.66
CA ALA A 218 8.69 -8.61 33.19
C ALA A 218 8.65 -9.69 34.30
N ASN A 219 7.55 -10.43 34.33
CA ASN A 219 7.44 -11.82 34.73
C ASN A 219 6.23 -12.42 33.97
N PRO A 220 6.13 -13.75 33.78
CA PRO A 220 5.28 -14.35 32.74
C PRO A 220 3.86 -13.77 32.80
N MET A 221 3.35 -13.32 31.65
CA MET A 221 2.02 -12.73 31.48
C MET A 221 1.02 -13.49 32.37
N PRO A 222 0.50 -12.88 33.45
CA PRO A 222 -0.49 -13.55 34.27
C PRO A 222 -1.67 -13.92 33.37
N GLN A 223 -2.22 -15.14 33.54
CA GLN A 223 -3.36 -15.62 32.75
C GLN A 223 -4.64 -14.80 33.00
N GLU A 224 -4.68 -14.05 34.11
CA GLU A 224 -5.80 -13.20 34.52
C GLU A 224 -5.34 -11.75 34.72
N LEU A 225 -6.20 -10.80 34.36
CA LEU A 225 -5.96 -9.39 34.69
C LEU A 225 -5.98 -9.20 36.21
N PRO A 226 -4.97 -8.56 36.80
CA PRO A 226 -5.06 -8.07 38.17
C PRO A 226 -6.32 -7.18 38.32
N PRO A 227 -7.02 -7.26 39.47
CA PRO A 227 -8.35 -6.64 39.65
C PRO A 227 -8.40 -5.12 39.52
N ASN A 228 -7.24 -4.44 39.41
CA ASN A 228 -7.11 -2.99 39.32
C ASN A 228 -6.58 -2.51 37.95
N ILE A 229 -6.61 -3.37 36.92
CA ILE A 229 -6.18 -2.98 35.58
C ILE A 229 -7.39 -2.78 34.69
N ASP A 230 -7.48 -1.59 34.08
CA ASP A 230 -8.53 -1.28 33.12
C ASP A 230 -8.27 -1.98 31.78
N LEU A 231 -9.36 -2.34 31.08
CA LEU A 231 -9.27 -2.87 29.72
C LEU A 231 -8.73 -1.80 28.76
N ALA A 232 -7.90 -2.22 27.80
CA ALA A 232 -7.39 -1.32 26.80
C ALA A 232 -8.49 -0.76 25.90
N THR A 233 -8.33 0.51 25.54
CA THR A 233 -9.17 1.26 24.62
C THR A 233 -8.75 1.02 23.16
N THR A 234 -9.64 1.33 22.22
CA THR A 234 -9.31 1.34 20.78
C THR A 234 -8.13 2.24 20.45
N SER A 235 -8.00 3.40 21.13
CA SER A 235 -6.86 4.30 20.93
C SER A 235 -5.53 3.63 21.30
N GLN A 236 -5.52 2.83 22.38
CA GLN A 236 -4.33 2.07 22.78
C GLN A 236 -4.02 0.95 21.78
N LEU A 237 -5.04 0.27 21.26
CA LEU A 237 -4.88 -0.73 20.18
C LEU A 237 -4.24 -0.10 18.94
N VAL A 238 -4.79 1.02 18.44
CA VAL A 238 -4.27 1.70 17.23
C VAL A 238 -2.85 2.19 17.45
N SER A 239 -2.56 2.77 18.61
CA SER A 239 -1.21 3.19 18.99
C SER A 239 -0.22 2.01 19.00
N LEU A 240 -0.63 0.87 19.58
CA LEU A 240 0.17 -0.35 19.57
C LEU A 240 0.39 -0.85 18.14
N LEU A 241 -0.64 -0.87 17.28
CA LEU A 241 -0.59 -1.32 15.89
C LEU A 241 0.19 -0.38 14.96
N HIS A 242 0.46 0.87 15.34
CA HIS A 242 1.28 1.80 14.54
C HIS A 242 2.66 2.07 15.14
N ARG A 243 3.04 1.32 16.19
CA ARG A 243 4.38 1.38 16.78
C ARG A 243 5.40 0.81 15.80
N CYS A 244 6.52 1.49 15.61
CA CYS A 244 7.62 0.96 14.82
C CYS A 244 8.25 -0.26 15.51
N ASP A 245 8.56 -1.31 14.75
CA ASP A 245 9.01 -2.56 15.35
C ASP A 245 10.47 -2.50 15.86
N GLU A 246 11.44 -1.85 15.17
CA GLU A 246 12.81 -1.57 15.67
C GLU A 246 13.52 -0.41 14.93
N GLU A 247 14.65 0.10 15.43
CA GLU A 247 15.44 1.23 14.85
C GLU A 247 16.42 0.82 13.72
N SER A 248 16.67 -0.49 13.52
CA SER A 248 17.74 -0.96 12.64
C SER A 248 17.25 -1.39 11.26
N ASN A 249 17.86 -0.83 10.22
CA ASN A 249 17.47 -0.95 8.80
C ASN A 249 17.78 -2.32 8.14
N THR A 250 18.28 -3.30 8.87
CA THR A 250 18.96 -4.44 8.23
C THR A 250 18.06 -5.65 8.01
N GLU A 251 17.44 -6.24 9.04
CA GLU A 251 16.61 -7.45 8.89
C GLU A 251 15.57 -7.61 10.02
N PHE A 252 14.40 -8.18 9.71
CA PHE A 252 13.38 -8.53 10.70
C PHE A 252 13.72 -9.88 11.36
N LYS A 253 13.95 -9.90 12.69
CA LYS A 253 14.61 -11.02 13.40
C LYS A 253 13.73 -11.82 14.36
N CYS A 254 12.42 -11.80 14.19
CA CYS A 254 11.53 -12.53 15.09
C CYS A 254 11.38 -14.00 14.68
N MET A 255 11.98 -14.92 15.44
CA MET A 255 11.94 -16.37 15.18
C MET A 255 10.51 -16.94 15.16
N TRP A 256 9.65 -16.58 16.12
CA TRP A 256 8.25 -17.04 16.12
C TRP A 256 7.46 -16.54 14.91
N CYS A 257 7.68 -15.29 14.50
CA CYS A 257 7.07 -14.79 13.26
C CYS A 257 7.58 -15.57 12.06
N PHE A 258 8.89 -15.82 11.99
CA PHE A 258 9.49 -16.61 10.91
C PHE A 258 8.86 -18.01 10.83
N GLU A 259 8.83 -18.75 11.94
CA GLU A 259 8.22 -20.09 12.02
C GLU A 259 6.74 -20.08 11.62
N THR A 260 6.00 -19.04 12.01
CA THR A 260 4.57 -18.92 11.73
C THR A 260 4.30 -18.56 10.27
N THR A 261 5.11 -17.68 9.66
CA THR A 261 4.78 -17.06 8.38
C THR A 261 5.61 -17.52 7.19
N ASP A 262 6.84 -17.99 7.40
CA ASP A 262 7.79 -18.16 6.28
C ASP A 262 7.29 -19.18 5.24
N THR A 263 6.93 -20.39 5.68
CA THR A 263 6.47 -21.44 4.75
C THR A 263 5.06 -21.13 4.23
N ALA A 264 4.09 -20.93 5.13
CA ALA A 264 2.69 -20.74 4.75
C ALA A 264 2.48 -19.47 3.90
N GLY A 265 3.16 -18.37 4.23
CA GLY A 265 3.10 -17.13 3.46
C GLY A 265 3.69 -17.29 2.06
N LYS A 266 4.88 -17.90 1.94
CA LYS A 266 5.49 -18.18 0.61
C LYS A 266 4.64 -19.10 -0.24
N GLU A 267 4.01 -20.12 0.35
CA GLU A 267 3.10 -21.02 -0.38
C GLU A 267 1.87 -20.28 -0.89
N ALA A 268 1.25 -19.45 -0.04
CA ALA A 268 0.13 -18.60 -0.43
C ALA A 268 0.51 -17.63 -1.56
N GLU A 269 1.66 -16.95 -1.44
CA GLU A 269 2.18 -16.03 -2.46
C GLU A 269 2.46 -16.75 -3.79
N LYS A 270 3.06 -17.94 -3.75
CA LYS A 270 3.31 -18.76 -4.94
C LYS A 270 2.01 -19.23 -5.59
N SER A 271 1.04 -19.67 -4.80
CA SER A 271 -0.26 -20.12 -5.31
C SER A 271 -0.98 -18.96 -6.01
N ALA A 272 -1.14 -17.82 -5.32
CA ALA A 272 -1.76 -16.63 -5.89
C ALA A 272 -1.05 -16.16 -7.17
N SER A 273 0.29 -16.13 -7.16
CA SER A 273 1.08 -15.70 -8.32
C SER A 273 0.90 -16.66 -9.50
N SER A 274 0.86 -17.97 -9.25
CA SER A 274 0.62 -18.98 -10.28
C SER A 274 -0.76 -18.82 -10.91
N ILE A 275 -1.81 -18.65 -10.10
CA ILE A 275 -3.19 -18.43 -10.57
C ILE A 275 -3.28 -17.15 -11.42
N LEU A 276 -2.70 -16.05 -10.93
CA LEU A 276 -2.67 -14.78 -11.67
C LEU A 276 -1.96 -14.91 -13.01
N HIS A 277 -0.82 -15.60 -13.06
CA HIS A 277 -0.08 -15.83 -14.31
C HIS A 277 -0.85 -16.75 -15.26
N GLU A 278 -1.47 -17.83 -14.78
CA GLU A 278 -2.29 -18.73 -15.60
C GLU A 278 -3.46 -17.99 -16.25
N CYS A 279 -4.15 -17.15 -15.48
CA CYS A 279 -5.32 -16.41 -15.95
C CYS A 279 -4.94 -15.15 -16.76
N VAL A 280 -3.78 -14.56 -16.51
CA VAL A 280 -3.24 -13.39 -17.21
C VAL A 280 -1.78 -13.68 -17.65
N PRO A 281 -1.57 -14.45 -18.73
CA PRO A 281 -0.23 -14.93 -19.12
C PRO A 281 0.78 -13.84 -19.49
N THR A 282 0.31 -12.61 -19.73
CA THR A 282 1.17 -11.46 -20.00
C THR A 282 1.88 -10.96 -18.75
N LEU A 283 1.38 -11.29 -17.54
CA LEU A 283 2.04 -10.97 -16.28
C LEU A 283 3.31 -11.80 -16.13
N LEU A 284 4.47 -11.13 -16.18
CA LEU A 284 5.79 -11.74 -16.05
C LEU A 284 6.40 -11.53 -14.66
N SER A 285 5.89 -10.57 -13.90
CA SER A 285 6.36 -10.24 -12.55
C SER A 285 5.17 -9.92 -11.65
N ILE A 286 5.12 -10.59 -10.50
CA ILE A 286 4.09 -10.38 -9.47
C ILE A 286 4.81 -10.15 -8.15
N GLU A 287 4.42 -9.09 -7.44
CA GLU A 287 5.04 -8.70 -6.17
C GLU A 287 3.99 -8.51 -5.07
N TRP A 288 4.28 -9.07 -3.90
CA TRP A 288 3.44 -8.99 -2.69
C TRP A 288 4.22 -8.32 -1.57
N MET A 289 3.53 -7.67 -0.62
CA MET A 289 4.20 -7.08 0.53
C MET A 289 4.70 -8.17 1.49
N GLY A 290 5.96 -8.08 1.89
CA GLY A 290 6.58 -9.11 2.71
C GLY A 290 6.62 -8.73 4.19
N TRP A 291 5.92 -9.48 5.04
CA TRP A 291 5.96 -9.27 6.50
C TRP A 291 7.38 -9.44 7.07
N LEU A 292 8.18 -10.38 6.55
CA LEU A 292 9.53 -10.61 7.05
C LEU A 292 10.58 -9.67 6.43
N THR A 293 10.16 -8.68 5.64
CA THR A 293 11.08 -7.72 5.02
C THR A 293 11.38 -6.54 5.96
N PRO A 294 12.47 -5.79 5.74
CA PRO A 294 12.76 -4.60 6.52
C PRO A 294 11.57 -3.64 6.57
N TRP A 295 11.21 -3.21 7.79
CA TRP A 295 10.07 -2.33 8.08
C TRP A 295 8.69 -2.86 7.63
N HIS A 296 8.59 -4.11 7.19
CA HIS A 296 7.40 -4.65 6.53
C HIS A 296 7.04 -3.92 5.22
N LEU A 297 7.97 -3.17 4.63
CA LEU A 297 7.74 -2.35 3.42
C LEU A 297 8.42 -2.91 2.17
N GLY A 298 9.21 -3.97 2.30
CA GLY A 298 9.75 -4.69 1.17
C GLY A 298 8.72 -5.64 0.54
N THR A 299 9.13 -6.26 -0.56
CA THR A 299 8.27 -7.13 -1.36
C THR A 299 8.91 -8.47 -1.66
N ASN A 300 8.09 -9.51 -1.75
CA ASN A 300 8.46 -10.81 -2.32
C ASN A 300 8.09 -10.82 -3.81
N SER A 301 9.01 -11.22 -4.68
CA SER A 301 8.87 -11.12 -6.14
C SER A 301 8.87 -12.50 -6.80
N TYR A 302 7.89 -12.72 -7.68
CA TYR A 302 7.67 -13.97 -8.42
C TYR A 302 7.73 -13.66 -9.91
N ARG A 303 8.67 -14.30 -10.63
CA ARG A 303 8.92 -14.06 -12.05
C ARG A 303 8.60 -15.28 -12.89
N PHE A 304 7.99 -15.03 -14.04
CA PHE A 304 7.60 -16.04 -15.01
C PHE A 304 8.36 -15.83 -16.32
N SER A 305 8.75 -16.93 -16.95
CA SER A 305 9.39 -16.92 -18.25
C SER A 305 8.38 -16.54 -19.33
N SER A 306 8.81 -15.72 -20.29
CA SER A 306 8.04 -15.36 -21.48
C SER A 306 7.99 -16.48 -22.52
#